data_AF-A0A6A5K206-F1
#
_entry.id   AF-A0A6A5K206-F1
#
_cell.length_a   1.000
_cell.length_b   1.000
_cell.length_c   1.000
_cell.angle_alpha   90.00
_cell.angle_beta   90.00
_cell.angle_gamma   90.00
#
_symmetry.space_group_name_H-M   'P 1'
#
loop_
_entity.id
_entity.type
_entity.pdbx_description
1 polymer ?
#
loop_
_entity_poly.entity_id
_entity_poly.type
_entity_poly.pdbx_seq_one_letter_code
_entity_poly.pdbx_strand_id
1 'polypeptide(L)'
;MLRTIIAAGCLIWFVIVWSVCAIGFIQLFRYYWRKPKPAICVTKLEDTKVPRVTVIRPVKGLDPRLYECLAATLRQTYPKDKLNTVFCIPDRSDPAFPILEHLCKDFPDADVQILVEEEDPLLLKDNNALGPNPKIRNMSRAYREAKGDVVWILDCNVWIGKGVCGRLVDLLCGFGEDKSGNSKTKYKFVHQTPLTVDLDSQHLSLNDRKALLGGRPARDGESVGAVRSTSSDPRSHATGTLKRLLQRGGGRLDEAFMSSAHAKFYQAINTVAVAPCIMGKSTMFRRSHLNYVTSSNPKRAPGIDFFSDNICEDHLIGDVLWKQPQVFEKPEYKPEVGVKKEIWGKHAMLFGDLCFQPISHTSVMAYLHRRIRWLRVRKFTVTLATFVEPGTESIVCGLYGAYALTSLPYFHTLGIRPTWSYFFLIWLIHMCVWCLVDYIQYLLLHCAKTVEIDAETPDFILPQRSASAYHRTGMLKPLLGDKTPAEPSLLDGARRNFRDFLFAWLGREVFALPVWVIAFWGGVTVEWRGRKFWVGLDMKVHEILPEGQGDGKVRNGEKIKK
;
A
#
# COMPACT_ATOMS: atom_id res chain seq x y z
N MET A 1 -7.77 43.18 12.59
CA MET A 1 -7.22 42.17 13.52
C MET A 1 -7.57 40.74 13.09
N LEU A 2 -8.85 40.35 13.03
CA LEU A 2 -9.26 38.98 12.65
C LEU A 2 -8.71 38.52 11.29
N ARG A 3 -8.81 39.36 10.24
CA ARG A 3 -8.26 39.06 8.90
C ARG A 3 -6.77 38.72 8.94
N THR A 4 -6.00 39.49 9.72
CA THR A 4 -4.55 39.30 9.89
C THR A 4 -4.24 38.01 10.63
N ILE A 5 -5.02 37.66 11.66
CA ILE A 5 -4.87 36.39 12.40
C ILE A 5 -5.13 35.19 11.46
N ILE A 6 -6.21 35.24 10.68
CA ILE A 6 -6.54 34.18 9.72
C ILE A 6 -5.42 34.06 8.67
N ALA A 7 -4.97 35.18 8.11
CA ALA A 7 -3.90 35.19 7.11
C ALA A 7 -2.57 34.66 7.68
N ALA A 8 -2.24 34.96 8.93
CA ALA A 8 -1.08 34.39 9.62
C ALA A 8 -1.22 32.88 9.84
N GLY A 9 -2.41 32.41 10.26
CA GLY A 9 -2.71 30.99 10.38
C GLY A 9 -2.56 30.25 9.04
N CYS A 10 -3.08 30.82 7.95
CA CYS A 10 -2.90 30.29 6.60
C CYS A 10 -1.42 30.24 6.19
N LEU A 11 -0.62 31.26 6.53
CA LEU A 11 0.82 31.27 6.24
C LEU A 11 1.56 30.17 7.00
N ILE A 12 1.30 30.04 8.31
CA ILE A 12 1.93 29.01 9.15
C ILE A 12 1.62 27.63 8.59
N TRP A 13 0.35 27.37 8.27
CA TRP A 13 -0.06 26.09 7.69
C TRP A 13 0.63 25.83 6.33
N PHE A 14 0.65 26.83 5.44
CA PHE A 14 1.33 26.75 4.15
C PHE A 14 2.81 26.39 4.29
N VAL A 15 3.52 27.04 5.22
CA VAL A 15 4.94 26.78 5.50
C VAL A 15 5.14 25.37 6.07
N ILE A 16 4.27 24.92 6.99
CA ILE A 16 4.33 23.57 7.55
C ILE A 16 4.17 22.52 6.43
N VAL A 17 3.16 22.67 5.57
CA VAL A 17 2.90 21.71 4.48
C VAL A 17 4.08 21.66 3.50
N TRP A 18 4.63 22.80 3.10
CA TRP A 18 5.81 22.83 2.22
C TRP A 18 7.07 22.27 2.88
N SER A 19 7.23 22.45 4.20
CA SER A 19 8.34 21.84 4.95
C SER A 19 8.23 20.31 4.97
N VAL A 20 7.04 19.77 5.23
CA VAL A 20 6.78 18.32 5.16
C VAL A 20 7.01 17.81 3.73
N CYS A 21 6.55 18.53 2.71
CA CYS A 21 6.80 18.21 1.31
C CYS A 21 8.30 18.16 0.97
N ALA A 22 9.07 19.14 1.46
CA ALA A 22 10.50 19.22 1.27
C ALA A 22 11.23 18.04 1.92
N ILE A 23 10.87 17.67 3.16
CA ILE A 23 11.42 16.48 3.82
C ILE A 23 11.14 15.25 2.96
N GLY A 24 9.90 15.02 2.55
CA GLY A 24 9.53 13.88 1.71
C GLY A 24 10.31 13.82 0.39
N PHE A 25 10.41 14.94 -0.30
CA PHE A 25 11.16 15.06 -1.55
C PHE A 25 12.66 14.78 -1.37
N ILE A 26 13.29 15.38 -0.36
CA ILE A 26 14.72 15.16 -0.07
C ILE A 26 14.97 13.69 0.28
N GLN A 27 14.10 13.07 1.06
CA GLN A 27 14.24 11.67 1.46
C GLN A 27 14.09 10.71 0.27
N LEU A 28 13.16 11.00 -0.64
CA LEU A 28 13.03 10.27 -1.90
C LEU A 28 14.34 10.33 -2.70
N PHE A 29 14.90 11.51 -2.93
CA PHE A 29 16.17 11.62 -3.66
C PHE A 29 17.36 11.01 -2.91
N ARG A 30 17.38 11.09 -1.58
CA ARG A 30 18.47 10.51 -0.78
C ARG A 30 18.52 8.98 -0.89
N TYR A 31 17.36 8.32 -0.86
CA TYR A 31 17.29 6.86 -0.78
C TYR A 31 16.91 6.16 -2.08
N TYR A 32 16.23 6.84 -3.01
CA TYR A 32 15.76 6.23 -4.26
C TYR A 32 16.59 6.60 -5.49
N TRP A 33 17.67 7.36 -5.31
CA TRP A 33 18.58 7.71 -6.39
C TRP A 33 19.65 6.66 -6.67
N ARG A 34 19.90 5.76 -5.72
CA ARG A 34 20.94 4.72 -5.82
C ARG A 34 20.36 3.36 -5.47
N LYS A 35 20.88 2.33 -6.11
CA LYS A 35 20.55 0.94 -5.81
C LYS A 35 20.84 0.63 -4.32
N PRO A 36 19.89 0.04 -3.57
CA PRO A 36 20.13 -0.42 -2.21
C PRO A 36 21.27 -1.44 -2.17
N LYS A 37 22.06 -1.41 -1.09
CA LYS A 37 23.10 -2.42 -0.87
C LYS A 37 22.47 -3.79 -0.57
N PRO A 38 23.12 -4.90 -0.93
CA PRO A 38 22.69 -6.23 -0.50
C PRO A 38 22.58 -6.35 1.02
N ALA A 39 21.68 -7.23 1.47
CA ALA A 39 21.44 -7.46 2.89
C ALA A 39 22.65 -8.10 3.59
N ILE A 40 22.94 -7.65 4.80
CA ILE A 40 24.03 -8.12 5.65
C ILE A 40 23.72 -9.53 6.18
N CYS A 41 22.46 -9.81 6.51
CA CYS A 41 22.05 -11.17 6.91
C CYS A 41 22.32 -12.23 5.86
N VAL A 42 22.27 -11.88 4.58
CA VAL A 42 22.53 -12.83 3.49
C VAL A 42 24.02 -12.88 3.13
N THR A 43 24.75 -11.78 3.28
CA THR A 43 26.13 -11.67 2.76
C THR A 43 27.23 -11.89 3.79
N LYS A 44 26.98 -11.62 5.07
CA LYS A 44 28.03 -11.61 6.11
C LYS A 44 27.71 -12.48 7.32
N LEU A 45 26.43 -12.70 7.62
CA LEU A 45 26.04 -13.51 8.78
C LEU A 45 26.22 -15.00 8.48
N GLU A 46 26.60 -15.76 9.50
CA GLU A 46 26.59 -17.22 9.47
C GLU A 46 25.14 -17.71 9.29
N ASP A 47 24.94 -18.79 8.52
CA ASP A 47 23.61 -19.33 8.20
C ASP A 47 22.75 -19.64 9.45
N THR A 48 23.39 -20.05 10.54
CA THR A 48 22.73 -20.35 11.82
C THR A 48 22.12 -19.13 12.49
N LYS A 49 22.62 -17.93 12.20
CA LYS A 49 22.15 -16.65 12.77
C LYS A 49 21.10 -15.97 11.89
N VAL A 50 20.87 -16.47 10.68
CA VAL A 50 19.85 -15.94 9.77
C VAL A 50 18.47 -16.39 10.23
N PRO A 51 17.55 -15.47 10.59
CA PRO A 51 16.26 -15.84 11.14
C PRO A 51 15.37 -16.50 10.08
N ARG A 52 14.56 -17.47 10.50
CA ARG A 52 13.52 -18.04 9.64
C ARG A 52 12.37 -17.03 9.45
N VAL A 53 11.94 -16.86 8.21
CA VAL A 53 10.84 -15.95 7.82
C VAL A 53 9.69 -16.78 7.26
N THR A 54 8.49 -16.56 7.79
CA THR A 54 7.24 -17.06 7.18
C THR A 54 6.57 -15.94 6.41
N VAL A 55 6.46 -16.09 5.10
CA VAL A 55 5.73 -15.17 4.22
C VAL A 55 4.29 -15.65 4.08
N ILE A 56 3.33 -14.81 4.43
CA ILE A 56 1.91 -15.12 4.35
C ILE A 56 1.28 -14.25 3.28
N ARG A 57 0.71 -14.88 2.25
CA ARG A 57 0.09 -14.18 1.12
C ARG A 57 -1.38 -14.55 0.99
N PRO A 58 -2.32 -13.70 1.46
CA PRO A 58 -3.73 -13.92 1.22
C PRO A 58 -4.08 -13.65 -0.25
N VAL A 59 -4.63 -14.66 -0.92
CA VAL A 59 -5.04 -14.66 -2.32
C VAL A 59 -6.56 -14.77 -2.39
N LYS A 60 -7.19 -14.00 -3.29
CA LYS A 60 -8.61 -14.13 -3.61
C LYS A 60 -8.89 -13.58 -4.99
N GLY A 61 -9.40 -14.42 -5.89
CA GLY A 61 -9.68 -14.04 -7.26
C GLY A 61 -8.43 -13.73 -8.07
N LEU A 62 -8.63 -13.27 -9.31
CA LEU A 62 -7.56 -12.90 -10.22
C LEU A 62 -7.23 -11.41 -10.11
N ASP A 63 -5.95 -11.12 -9.88
CA ASP A 63 -5.37 -9.79 -9.99
C ASP A 63 -4.48 -9.70 -11.26
N PRO A 64 -4.26 -8.49 -11.81
CA PRO A 64 -3.36 -8.30 -12.93
C PRO A 64 -1.95 -8.79 -12.58
N ARG A 65 -1.34 -9.62 -13.44
CA ARG A 65 0.03 -10.14 -13.25
C ARG A 65 0.20 -10.90 -11.92
N LEU A 66 -0.85 -11.59 -11.47
CA LEU A 66 -0.87 -12.31 -10.20
C LEU A 66 0.27 -13.34 -10.09
N TYR A 67 0.54 -14.10 -11.16
CA TYR A 67 1.63 -15.08 -11.17
C TYR A 67 2.98 -14.41 -10.88
N GLU A 68 3.32 -13.32 -11.59
CA GLU A 68 4.59 -12.61 -11.40
C GLU A 68 4.69 -11.99 -9.99
N CYS A 69 3.60 -11.43 -9.47
CA CYS A 69 3.55 -10.90 -8.11
C CYS A 69 3.84 -11.99 -7.05
N LEU A 70 3.24 -13.17 -7.19
CA LEU A 70 3.44 -14.29 -6.25
C LEU A 70 4.82 -14.93 -6.42
N ALA A 71 5.27 -15.15 -7.65
CA ALA A 71 6.61 -15.67 -7.97
C ALA A 71 7.74 -14.81 -7.39
N ALA A 72 7.52 -13.49 -7.24
CA ALA A 72 8.50 -12.58 -6.65
C ALA A 72 8.93 -12.96 -5.22
N THR A 73 8.06 -13.61 -4.44
CA THR A 73 8.40 -14.14 -3.11
C THR A 73 9.33 -15.35 -3.20
N LEU A 74 9.10 -16.22 -4.17
CA LEU A 74 9.88 -17.45 -4.36
C LEU A 74 11.26 -17.16 -4.98
N ARG A 75 11.41 -15.99 -5.61
CA ARG A 75 12.65 -15.49 -6.23
C ARG A 75 13.49 -14.60 -5.32
N GLN A 76 13.16 -14.49 -4.03
CA GLN A 76 13.99 -13.73 -3.09
C GLN A 76 15.39 -14.35 -2.97
N THR A 77 16.42 -13.51 -2.80
CA THR A 77 17.81 -13.96 -2.57
C THR A 77 18.03 -14.48 -1.15
N TYR A 78 16.98 -14.56 -0.34
CA TYR A 78 17.04 -15.07 1.03
C TYR A 78 17.23 -16.60 1.02
N PRO A 79 17.93 -17.21 2.00
CA PRO A 79 18.12 -18.65 2.03
C PRO A 79 16.80 -19.43 1.95
N LYS A 80 16.68 -20.33 0.96
CA LYS A 80 15.43 -21.07 0.66
C LYS A 80 15.00 -21.94 1.84
N ASP A 81 15.94 -22.53 2.57
CA ASP A 81 15.65 -23.35 3.74
C ASP A 81 15.09 -22.53 4.91
N LYS A 82 15.34 -21.22 4.97
CA LYS A 82 14.84 -20.29 6.00
C LYS A 82 13.61 -19.49 5.55
N LEU A 83 13.18 -19.61 4.31
CA LEU A 83 12.04 -18.87 3.77
C LEU A 83 10.87 -19.83 3.51
N ASN A 84 9.87 -19.81 4.38
CA ASN A 84 8.63 -20.54 4.17
C ASN A 84 7.57 -19.59 3.59
N THR A 85 6.91 -20.00 2.51
CA THR A 85 5.84 -19.21 1.87
C THR A 85 4.52 -19.93 1.97
N VAL A 86 3.51 -19.26 2.51
CA VAL A 86 2.16 -19.78 2.67
C VAL A 86 1.20 -18.95 1.84
N PHE A 87 0.64 -19.56 0.80
CA PHE A 87 -0.46 -18.99 0.02
C PHE A 87 -1.79 -19.37 0.68
N CYS A 88 -2.59 -18.36 1.03
CA CYS A 88 -3.88 -18.58 1.67
C CYS A 88 -5.00 -18.28 0.67
N ILE A 89 -5.93 -19.21 0.48
CA ILE A 89 -7.07 -19.05 -0.43
C ILE A 89 -8.37 -19.36 0.29
N PRO A 90 -9.48 -18.65 0.04
CA PRO A 90 -10.74 -18.94 0.72
C PRO A 90 -11.23 -20.37 0.48
N ASP A 91 -11.21 -20.81 -0.77
CA ASP A 91 -11.79 -22.08 -1.22
C ASP A 91 -11.00 -22.62 -2.44
N ARG A 92 -11.13 -23.92 -2.73
CA ARG A 92 -10.44 -24.54 -3.87
C ARG A 92 -11.02 -24.18 -5.23
N SER A 93 -12.24 -23.63 -5.26
CA SER A 93 -12.90 -23.21 -6.50
C SER A 93 -12.48 -21.80 -6.95
N ASP A 94 -11.75 -21.06 -6.11
CA ASP A 94 -11.25 -19.74 -6.42
C ASP A 94 -10.35 -19.80 -7.67
N PRO A 95 -10.55 -18.89 -8.64
CA PRO A 95 -9.85 -18.92 -9.92
C PRO A 95 -8.34 -18.72 -9.80
N ALA A 96 -7.82 -18.27 -8.66
CA ALA A 96 -6.39 -18.19 -8.40
C ALA A 96 -5.76 -19.56 -8.08
N PHE A 97 -6.53 -20.56 -7.65
CA PHE A 97 -5.99 -21.86 -7.21
C PHE A 97 -5.08 -22.54 -8.26
N PRO A 98 -5.45 -22.62 -9.56
CA PRO A 98 -4.59 -23.22 -10.58
C PRO A 98 -3.26 -22.48 -10.78
N ILE A 99 -3.22 -21.16 -10.52
CA ILE A 99 -1.98 -20.37 -10.58
C ILE A 99 -1.06 -20.76 -9.43
N LEU A 100 -1.60 -21.00 -8.24
CA LEU A 100 -0.83 -21.46 -7.07
C LEU A 100 -0.26 -22.86 -7.32
N GLU A 101 -1.04 -23.78 -7.88
CA GLU A 101 -0.54 -25.11 -8.25
C GLU A 101 0.57 -25.05 -9.28
N HIS A 102 0.48 -24.13 -10.25
CA HIS A 102 1.53 -23.92 -11.23
C HIS A 102 2.81 -23.38 -10.59
N LEU A 103 2.71 -22.40 -9.67
CA LEU A 103 3.85 -21.89 -8.92
C LEU A 103 4.56 -22.99 -8.11
N CYS A 104 3.81 -23.90 -7.48
CA CYS A 104 4.41 -25.03 -6.76
C CYS A 104 5.19 -25.96 -7.71
N LYS A 105 4.74 -26.12 -8.97
CA LYS A 105 5.43 -26.93 -9.98
C LYS A 105 6.68 -26.24 -10.52
N ASP A 106 6.62 -24.93 -10.73
CA ASP A 106 7.72 -24.15 -11.29
C ASP A 106 8.86 -23.92 -10.29
N PHE A 107 8.56 -24.00 -8.98
CA PHE A 107 9.52 -23.77 -7.90
C PHE A 107 9.59 -24.98 -6.94
N PRO A 108 10.02 -26.17 -7.40
CA PRO A 108 10.02 -27.39 -6.58
C PRO A 108 10.96 -27.31 -5.37
N ASP A 109 12.00 -26.47 -5.45
CA ASP A 109 12.97 -26.28 -4.35
C ASP A 109 12.49 -25.32 -3.25
N ALA A 110 11.34 -24.65 -3.43
CA ALA A 110 10.85 -23.67 -2.47
C ALA A 110 9.93 -24.32 -1.42
N ASP A 111 10.07 -23.93 -0.14
CA ASP A 111 9.17 -24.37 0.94
C ASP A 111 7.84 -23.61 0.84
N VAL A 112 6.94 -24.12 -0.01
CA VAL A 112 5.63 -23.54 -0.32
C VAL A 112 4.50 -24.40 0.24
N GLN A 113 3.52 -23.74 0.85
CA GLN A 113 2.28 -24.36 1.33
C GLN A 113 1.07 -23.59 0.81
N ILE A 114 0.02 -24.32 0.43
CA ILE A 114 -1.29 -23.73 0.11
C ILE A 114 -2.25 -24.12 1.22
N LEU A 115 -2.82 -23.12 1.90
CA LEU A 115 -3.84 -23.31 2.92
C LEU A 115 -5.19 -22.78 2.43
N VAL A 116 -6.24 -23.54 2.69
CA VAL A 116 -7.61 -23.21 2.29
C VAL A 116 -8.42 -22.83 3.54
N GLU A 117 -9.10 -21.67 3.52
CA GLU A 117 -9.89 -21.16 4.67
C GLU A 117 -11.04 -22.12 5.03
N GLU A 118 -11.77 -22.63 4.04
CA GLU A 118 -12.86 -23.60 4.24
C GLU A 118 -12.43 -24.91 4.92
N GLU A 119 -11.13 -25.23 4.84
CA GLU A 119 -10.53 -26.42 5.45
C GLU A 119 -9.88 -26.12 6.81
N ASP A 120 -10.02 -24.89 7.33
CA ASP A 120 -9.45 -24.53 8.63
C ASP A 120 -10.18 -25.29 9.77
N PRO A 121 -9.48 -26.18 10.50
CA PRO A 121 -10.09 -26.93 11.61
C PRO A 121 -10.69 -26.04 12.71
N LEU A 122 -10.17 -24.81 12.88
CA LEU A 122 -10.71 -23.85 13.84
C LEU A 122 -12.09 -23.35 13.39
N LEU A 123 -12.21 -22.96 12.12
CA LEU A 123 -13.45 -22.41 11.56
C LEU A 123 -14.51 -23.49 11.32
N LEU A 124 -14.09 -24.72 11.03
CA LEU A 124 -14.99 -25.88 10.97
C LEU A 124 -15.61 -26.22 12.33
N LYS A 125 -14.89 -25.98 13.43
CA LYS A 125 -15.39 -26.18 14.80
C LYS A 125 -16.25 -25.02 15.27
N ASP A 126 -15.81 -23.80 15.00
CA ASP A 126 -16.51 -22.57 15.37
C ASP A 126 -16.32 -21.50 14.30
N ASN A 127 -17.34 -21.31 13.45
CA ASN A 127 -17.31 -20.30 12.41
C ASN A 127 -17.24 -18.86 12.95
N ASN A 128 -17.65 -18.65 14.22
CA ASN A 128 -17.60 -17.38 14.91
C ASN A 128 -16.27 -17.13 15.63
N ALA A 129 -15.31 -18.06 15.57
CA ALA A 129 -13.98 -17.91 16.18
C ALA A 129 -13.23 -16.67 15.65
N LEU A 130 -13.51 -16.28 14.39
CA LEU A 130 -12.96 -15.08 13.75
C LEU A 130 -14.07 -14.10 13.35
N GLY A 131 -13.74 -12.80 13.40
CA GLY A 131 -14.59 -11.72 12.91
C GLY A 131 -14.78 -11.72 11.39
N PRO A 132 -15.59 -10.78 10.86
CA PRO A 132 -16.01 -10.78 9.46
C PRO A 132 -14.91 -10.42 8.45
N ASN A 133 -13.70 -10.03 8.86
CA ASN A 133 -12.62 -9.65 7.95
C ASN A 133 -12.13 -10.85 7.10
N PRO A 134 -12.46 -10.94 5.79
CA PRO A 134 -12.03 -12.03 4.92
C PRO A 134 -10.52 -12.09 4.66
N LYS A 135 -9.76 -11.03 4.88
CA LYS A 135 -8.29 -11.07 4.75
C LYS A 135 -7.69 -11.78 5.96
N ILE A 136 -8.07 -11.37 7.18
CA ILE A 136 -7.62 -12.02 8.43
C ILE A 136 -8.11 -13.47 8.50
N ARG A 137 -9.37 -13.75 8.18
CA ARG A 137 -9.91 -15.11 8.18
C ARG A 137 -9.09 -16.06 7.32
N ASN A 138 -8.82 -15.65 6.08
CA ASN A 138 -8.02 -16.42 5.13
C ASN A 138 -6.59 -16.69 5.65
N MET A 139 -5.95 -15.70 6.27
CA MET A 139 -4.55 -15.82 6.71
C MET A 139 -4.35 -16.29 8.16
N SER A 140 -5.43 -16.48 8.92
CA SER A 140 -5.40 -16.87 10.33
C SER A 140 -4.65 -18.19 10.57
N ARG A 141 -5.01 -19.23 9.81
CA ARG A 141 -4.35 -20.54 9.90
C ARG A 141 -2.84 -20.45 9.63
N ALA A 142 -2.46 -19.73 8.58
CA ALA A 142 -1.05 -19.53 8.24
C ALA A 142 -0.25 -18.84 9.35
N TYR A 143 -0.87 -17.89 10.06
CA TYR A 143 -0.22 -17.21 11.18
C TYR A 143 -0.05 -18.10 12.41
N ARG A 144 -1.06 -18.92 12.73
CA ARG A 144 -1.00 -19.88 13.85
C ARG A 144 0.05 -20.96 13.58
N GLU A 145 0.11 -21.46 12.36
CA GLU A 145 1.03 -22.51 11.92
C GLU A 145 2.40 -21.98 11.44
N ALA A 146 2.65 -20.67 11.52
CA ALA A 146 3.87 -20.04 11.02
C ALA A 146 5.15 -20.65 11.62
N LYS A 147 6.14 -20.93 10.75
CA LYS A 147 7.44 -21.45 11.12
C LYS A 147 8.38 -20.32 11.54
N GLY A 148 8.65 -20.18 12.83
CA GLY A 148 9.54 -19.16 13.38
C GLY A 148 8.80 -17.93 13.94
N ASP A 149 9.57 -16.89 14.25
CA ASP A 149 9.06 -15.67 14.88
C ASP A 149 8.86 -14.51 13.90
N VAL A 150 9.62 -14.45 12.81
CA VAL A 150 9.50 -13.38 11.82
C VAL A 150 8.39 -13.72 10.81
N VAL A 151 7.35 -12.89 10.78
CA VAL A 151 6.23 -13.02 9.87
C VAL A 151 6.23 -11.84 8.90
N TRP A 152 6.07 -12.14 7.62
CA TRP A 152 5.95 -11.16 6.55
C TRP A 152 4.60 -11.32 5.84
N ILE A 153 3.68 -10.39 6.10
CA ILE A 153 2.40 -10.32 5.41
C ILE A 153 2.57 -9.50 4.13
N LEU A 154 2.19 -10.09 3.00
CA LEU A 154 2.37 -9.50 1.67
C LEU A 154 1.12 -9.76 0.81
N ASP A 155 0.44 -8.69 0.40
CA ASP A 155 -0.75 -8.77 -0.45
C ASP A 155 -0.44 -9.51 -1.76
N CYS A 156 -1.35 -10.35 -2.27
CA CYS A 156 -1.13 -11.19 -3.46
C CYS A 156 -0.81 -10.40 -4.74
N ASN A 157 -1.34 -9.19 -4.89
CA ASN A 157 -1.13 -8.31 -6.06
C ASN A 157 0.04 -7.35 -5.91
N VAL A 158 1.07 -7.75 -5.16
CA VAL A 158 2.27 -6.94 -4.92
C VAL A 158 3.49 -7.67 -5.45
N TRP A 159 4.26 -6.99 -6.29
CA TRP A 159 5.58 -7.42 -6.73
C TRP A 159 6.67 -6.69 -5.94
N ILE A 160 7.75 -7.41 -5.63
CA ILE A 160 8.88 -6.92 -4.84
C ILE A 160 10.20 -7.37 -5.47
N GLY A 161 11.26 -6.56 -5.32
CA GLY A 161 12.59 -6.93 -5.78
C GLY A 161 13.19 -8.10 -4.98
N LYS A 162 14.09 -8.86 -5.60
CA LYS A 162 14.67 -10.10 -5.02
C LYS A 162 15.47 -9.90 -3.72
N GLY A 163 16.09 -8.75 -3.49
CA GLY A 163 16.88 -8.48 -2.29
C GLY A 163 16.08 -7.93 -1.09
N VAL A 164 14.77 -7.73 -1.27
CA VAL A 164 13.92 -7.03 -0.28
C VAL A 164 13.80 -7.79 1.03
N CYS A 165 13.61 -9.11 0.99
CA CYS A 165 13.41 -9.93 2.19
C CYS A 165 14.56 -9.76 3.19
N GLY A 166 15.80 -9.92 2.72
CA GLY A 166 16.99 -9.77 3.56
C GLY A 166 17.13 -8.35 4.12
N ARG A 167 16.82 -7.31 3.32
CA ARG A 167 16.89 -5.93 3.79
C ARG A 167 15.81 -5.59 4.82
N LEU A 168 14.61 -6.16 4.69
CA LEU A 168 13.56 -6.05 5.72
C LEU A 168 13.99 -6.75 7.01
N VAL A 169 14.59 -7.93 6.91
CA VAL A 169 15.14 -8.66 8.07
C VAL A 169 16.26 -7.86 8.74
N ASP A 170 17.19 -7.29 7.98
CA ASP A 170 18.24 -6.43 8.51
C ASP A 170 17.68 -5.26 9.29
N LEU A 171 16.66 -4.58 8.73
CA LEU A 171 16.00 -3.45 9.38
C LEU A 171 15.25 -3.90 10.65
N LEU A 172 14.51 -5.01 10.59
CA LEU A 172 13.73 -5.52 11.72
C LEU A 172 14.65 -5.97 12.87
N CYS A 173 15.73 -6.68 12.55
CA CYS A 173 16.65 -7.29 13.50
C CYS A 173 17.84 -6.41 13.89
N GLY A 174 17.99 -5.23 13.27
CA GLY A 174 19.09 -4.32 13.55
C GLY A 174 20.44 -4.87 13.09
N PHE A 175 20.47 -5.66 12.00
CA PHE A 175 21.72 -6.21 11.49
C PHE A 175 22.55 -5.14 10.77
N GLY A 176 23.87 -5.20 11.00
CA GLY A 176 24.84 -4.24 10.52
C GLY A 176 25.18 -3.14 11.51
N GLU A 177 26.13 -2.31 11.11
CA GLU A 177 26.68 -1.25 11.94
C GLU A 177 26.23 0.13 11.42
N ASP A 178 26.09 1.08 12.35
CA ASP A 178 25.94 2.49 12.05
C ASP A 178 27.28 3.12 11.66
N LYS A 179 27.28 4.42 11.34
CA LYS A 179 28.52 5.13 10.95
C LYS A 179 29.55 5.22 12.10
N SER A 180 29.13 4.95 13.32
CA SER A 180 29.93 5.00 14.53
C SER A 180 30.40 3.60 14.98
N GLY A 181 30.10 2.55 14.21
CA GLY A 181 30.47 1.17 14.52
C GLY A 181 29.54 0.46 15.51
N ASN A 182 28.42 1.07 15.92
CA ASN A 182 27.45 0.42 16.80
C ASN A 182 26.44 -0.41 16.01
N SER A 183 25.90 -1.46 16.60
CA SER A 183 24.79 -2.23 16.01
C SER A 183 23.60 -1.31 15.71
N LYS A 184 22.98 -1.50 14.54
CA LYS A 184 21.79 -0.74 14.16
C LYS A 184 20.62 -1.01 15.11
N THR A 185 19.74 -0.02 15.21
CA THR A 185 18.51 -0.10 15.98
C THR A 185 17.61 -1.23 15.47
N LYS A 186 17.13 -2.08 16.39
CA LYS A 186 16.11 -3.09 16.13
C LYS A 186 14.73 -2.44 16.09
N TYR A 187 13.83 -2.91 15.24
CA TYR A 187 12.46 -2.38 15.15
C TYR A 187 11.42 -3.46 15.43
N LYS A 188 10.26 -3.07 15.99
CA LYS A 188 9.15 -4.01 16.25
C LYS A 188 8.34 -4.31 14.98
N PHE A 189 8.24 -3.34 14.07
CA PHE A 189 7.46 -3.43 12.84
C PHE A 189 8.18 -2.72 11.69
N VAL A 190 8.24 -3.34 10.51
CA VAL A 190 8.85 -2.74 9.32
C VAL A 190 7.97 -2.89 8.09
N HIS A 191 8.05 -1.93 7.17
CA HIS A 191 7.23 -1.89 5.96
C HIS A 191 7.94 -1.17 4.82
N GLN A 192 7.32 -1.13 3.64
CA GLN A 192 7.91 -0.57 2.41
C GLN A 192 7.06 0.56 1.83
N THR A 193 7.66 1.39 0.96
CA THR A 193 6.92 2.36 0.16
C THR A 193 6.10 1.64 -0.92
N PRO A 194 4.76 1.77 -0.91
CA PRO A 194 3.94 1.23 -1.97
C PRO A 194 3.93 2.15 -3.19
N LEU A 195 3.96 1.54 -4.38
CA LEU A 195 3.83 2.22 -5.65
C LEU A 195 2.82 1.46 -6.51
N THR A 196 1.88 2.17 -7.12
CA THR A 196 0.94 1.58 -8.07
C THR A 196 1.46 1.76 -9.48
N VAL A 197 1.30 0.75 -10.33
CA VAL A 197 1.64 0.80 -11.76
C VAL A 197 0.39 0.48 -12.58
N ASP A 198 -0.05 1.41 -13.41
CA ASP A 198 -1.21 1.19 -14.27
C ASP A 198 -0.82 0.56 -15.62
N LEU A 199 -1.36 -0.63 -15.88
CA LEU A 199 -1.08 -1.41 -17.08
C LEU A 199 -1.95 -1.00 -18.28
N ASP A 200 -3.03 -0.24 -18.06
CA ASP A 200 -4.03 0.10 -19.09
C ASP A 200 -3.62 1.23 -20.05
N SER A 201 -2.36 1.67 -20.01
CA SER A 201 -1.89 2.78 -20.81
C SER A 201 -1.86 2.51 -22.33
N GLN A 202 -2.13 1.28 -22.79
CA GLN A 202 -2.10 0.90 -24.21
C GLN A 202 -3.30 0.06 -24.66
N HIS A 203 -3.63 0.17 -25.96
CA HIS A 203 -4.69 -0.56 -26.65
C HIS A 203 -4.43 -2.09 -26.60
N LEU A 204 -4.82 -2.76 -25.51
CA LEU A 204 -4.79 -4.23 -25.48
C LEU A 204 -5.96 -4.82 -26.27
N SER A 205 -5.64 -5.72 -27.20
CA SER A 205 -6.62 -6.53 -27.91
C SER A 205 -7.33 -7.47 -26.92
N LEU A 206 -8.49 -8.00 -27.29
CA LEU A 206 -9.22 -8.98 -26.48
C LEU A 206 -8.41 -10.25 -26.18
N ASN A 207 -7.47 -10.61 -27.06
CA ASN A 207 -6.59 -11.76 -26.87
C ASN A 207 -5.49 -11.47 -25.83
N ASP A 208 -4.93 -10.26 -25.84
CA ASP A 208 -3.99 -9.81 -24.81
C ASP A 208 -4.67 -9.72 -23.42
N ARG A 209 -5.98 -9.44 -23.39
CA ARG A 209 -6.79 -9.48 -22.15
C ARG A 209 -6.94 -10.89 -21.59
N LYS A 210 -7.12 -11.91 -22.44
CA LYS A 210 -7.15 -13.31 -22.00
C LYS A 210 -5.77 -13.78 -21.52
N ALA A 211 -4.70 -13.27 -22.12
CA ALA A 211 -3.33 -13.55 -21.68
C ALA A 211 -3.00 -12.90 -20.32
N LEU A 212 -3.40 -11.64 -20.09
CA LEU A 212 -3.21 -10.95 -18.79
C LEU A 212 -3.95 -11.61 -17.63
N LEU A 213 -5.05 -12.30 -17.92
CA LEU A 213 -5.88 -13.02 -16.94
C LEU A 213 -5.51 -14.51 -16.80
N GLY A 214 -4.35 -14.94 -17.31
CA GLY A 214 -3.85 -16.30 -17.08
C GLY A 214 -3.97 -17.29 -18.24
N GLY A 215 -4.21 -16.84 -19.47
CA GLY A 215 -3.88 -17.55 -20.71
C GLY A 215 -4.29 -19.03 -20.82
N ARG A 216 -5.53 -19.32 -21.23
CA ARG A 216 -5.89 -20.58 -21.92
C ARG A 216 -6.76 -20.30 -23.15
N PRO A 217 -6.57 -21.02 -24.28
CA PRO A 217 -7.54 -21.04 -25.36
C PRO A 217 -8.80 -21.77 -24.88
N ALA A 218 -9.95 -21.10 -24.96
CA ALA A 218 -11.23 -21.75 -24.71
C ALA A 218 -11.48 -22.77 -25.82
N ARG A 219 -11.82 -24.01 -25.45
CA ARG A 219 -12.61 -24.86 -26.33
C ARG A 219 -13.98 -24.20 -26.47
N ASP A 220 -14.47 -24.15 -27.69
CA ASP A 220 -15.72 -23.51 -28.07
C ASP A 220 -16.88 -23.99 -27.17
N GLY A 221 -17.56 -23.06 -26.48
CA GLY A 221 -18.86 -23.34 -25.87
C GLY A 221 -19.18 -22.75 -24.49
N GLU A 222 -18.20 -22.35 -23.66
CA GLU A 222 -18.51 -21.89 -22.31
C GLU A 222 -18.61 -20.35 -22.17
N SER A 223 -19.79 -19.92 -21.76
CA SER A 223 -20.18 -18.55 -21.45
C SER A 223 -19.22 -17.88 -20.46
N VAL A 224 -18.61 -16.77 -20.87
CA VAL A 224 -17.79 -15.88 -20.04
C VAL A 224 -18.69 -15.18 -19.02
N GLY A 225 -18.99 -15.86 -17.92
CA GLY A 225 -19.57 -15.31 -16.71
C GLY A 225 -18.52 -15.33 -15.60
N ALA A 226 -18.39 -14.20 -14.88
CA ALA A 226 -17.56 -14.02 -13.67
C ALA A 226 -16.08 -13.62 -13.86
N VAL A 227 -15.85 -12.40 -14.34
CA VAL A 227 -14.65 -11.62 -13.99
C VAL A 227 -15.07 -10.57 -12.96
N ARG A 228 -14.88 -10.87 -11.66
CA ARG A 228 -15.09 -9.90 -10.57
C ARG A 228 -13.76 -9.21 -10.21
N SER A 229 -13.31 -8.31 -11.08
CA SER A 229 -12.63 -7.10 -10.62
C SER A 229 -13.70 -6.02 -10.40
N THR A 230 -13.55 -5.21 -9.36
CA THR A 230 -14.60 -4.33 -8.83
C THR A 230 -15.27 -3.46 -9.92
N SER A 231 -16.56 -3.72 -10.13
CA SER A 231 -17.58 -2.93 -10.86
C SER A 231 -17.42 -2.74 -12.39
N SER A 232 -17.30 -3.83 -13.15
CA SER A 232 -17.73 -3.80 -14.55
C SER A 232 -19.20 -4.21 -14.66
N ASP A 233 -20.08 -3.24 -14.95
CA ASP A 233 -21.46 -3.49 -15.35
C ASP A 233 -21.48 -4.13 -16.76
N PRO A 234 -22.04 -5.35 -16.94
CA PRO A 234 -22.00 -6.05 -18.22
C PRO A 234 -22.86 -5.43 -19.34
N ARG A 235 -23.72 -4.45 -19.06
CA ARG A 235 -24.78 -4.01 -20.01
C ARG A 235 -24.46 -2.78 -20.86
N SER A 236 -23.20 -2.41 -21.08
CA SER A 236 -22.86 -1.16 -21.77
C SER A 236 -21.89 -1.32 -22.94
N HIS A 237 -22.32 -1.99 -24.01
CA HIS A 237 -21.70 -1.83 -25.34
C HIS A 237 -22.16 -0.50 -25.97
N ALA A 238 -21.45 0.61 -25.71
CA ALA A 238 -21.71 1.89 -26.36
C ALA A 238 -20.41 2.71 -26.59
N THR A 239 -20.38 3.43 -27.72
CA THR A 239 -19.24 3.82 -28.57
C THR A 239 -18.57 5.18 -28.26
N GLY A 240 -18.50 5.62 -27.01
CA GLY A 240 -17.92 6.94 -26.65
C GLY A 240 -16.46 6.92 -26.18
N THR A 241 -15.57 7.68 -26.81
CA THR A 241 -14.15 7.85 -26.38
C THR A 241 -14.01 8.39 -24.96
N LEU A 242 -14.89 9.31 -24.55
CA LEU A 242 -14.94 9.85 -23.18
C LEU A 242 -15.37 8.80 -22.15
N LYS A 243 -16.38 7.98 -22.45
CA LYS A 243 -16.85 6.90 -21.55
C LYS A 243 -15.76 5.83 -21.37
N ARG A 244 -15.04 5.49 -22.45
CA ARG A 244 -13.87 4.60 -22.41
C ARG A 244 -12.72 5.18 -21.58
N LEU A 245 -12.47 6.50 -21.67
CA LEU A 245 -11.48 7.19 -20.84
C LEU A 245 -11.89 7.13 -19.35
N LEU A 246 -13.15 7.39 -19.02
CA LEU A 246 -13.66 7.31 -17.64
C LEU A 246 -13.67 5.87 -17.09
N GLN A 247 -13.87 4.87 -17.96
CA GLN A 247 -13.83 3.45 -17.58
C GLN A 247 -12.42 2.94 -17.31
N ARG A 248 -11.37 3.62 -17.78
CA ARG A 248 -9.96 3.18 -17.64
C ARG A 248 -9.08 4.16 -16.89
N GLY A 249 -9.54 5.41 -16.71
CA GLY A 249 -8.76 6.49 -16.12
C GLY A 249 -8.52 6.34 -14.62
N GLY A 250 -9.25 5.46 -13.93
CA GLY A 250 -9.08 5.25 -12.50
C GLY A 250 -7.72 4.68 -12.13
N GLY A 251 -7.15 3.83 -13.00
CA GLY A 251 -5.80 3.32 -12.79
C GLY A 251 -4.74 4.42 -12.86
N ARG A 252 -4.86 5.31 -13.85
CA ARG A 252 -3.98 6.48 -14.00
C ARG A 252 -4.06 7.44 -12.80
N LEU A 253 -5.26 7.66 -12.27
CA LEU A 253 -5.44 8.48 -11.07
C LEU A 253 -4.79 7.85 -9.83
N ASP A 254 -4.81 6.52 -9.72
CA ASP A 254 -4.17 5.81 -8.61
C ASP A 254 -2.66 5.84 -8.71
N GLU A 255 -2.11 5.54 -9.89
CA GLU A 255 -0.67 5.66 -10.16
C GLU A 255 -0.20 7.08 -9.84
N ALA A 256 -0.86 8.10 -10.39
CA ALA A 256 -0.52 9.50 -10.13
C ALA A 256 -0.57 9.85 -8.63
N PHE A 257 -1.59 9.39 -7.89
CA PHE A 257 -1.67 9.62 -6.44
C PHE A 257 -0.51 8.94 -5.68
N MET A 258 -0.27 7.66 -5.98
CA MET A 258 0.72 6.83 -5.27
C MET A 258 2.16 7.27 -5.55
N SER A 259 2.41 7.80 -6.75
CA SER A 259 3.72 8.29 -7.20
C SER A 259 4.00 9.77 -6.90
N SER A 260 3.06 10.50 -6.28
CA SER A 260 3.21 11.94 -6.01
C SER A 260 2.87 12.28 -4.55
N ALA A 261 1.66 12.80 -4.30
CA ALA A 261 1.19 13.23 -2.99
C ALA A 261 1.41 12.14 -1.93
N HIS A 262 1.01 10.89 -2.22
CA HIS A 262 1.22 9.79 -1.29
C HIS A 262 2.70 9.60 -0.95
N ALA A 263 3.55 9.32 -1.94
CA ALA A 263 4.97 9.04 -1.72
C ALA A 263 5.66 10.16 -0.94
N LYS A 264 5.39 11.43 -1.28
CA LYS A 264 5.97 12.60 -0.61
C LYS A 264 5.60 12.67 0.88
N PHE A 265 4.30 12.63 1.21
CA PHE A 265 3.86 12.69 2.61
C PHE A 265 4.21 11.42 3.38
N TYR A 266 4.09 10.26 2.74
CA TYR A 266 4.41 8.96 3.33
C TYR A 266 5.87 8.88 3.80
N GLN A 267 6.80 9.37 2.97
CA GLN A 267 8.22 9.42 3.31
C GLN A 267 8.51 10.44 4.41
N ALA A 268 7.88 11.61 4.36
CA ALA A 268 8.06 12.64 5.37
C ALA A 268 7.61 12.16 6.76
N ILE A 269 6.39 11.62 6.86
CA ILE A 269 5.82 11.17 8.14
C ILE A 269 6.64 10.01 8.73
N ASN A 270 7.07 9.06 7.91
CA ASN A 270 7.92 7.96 8.38
C ASN A 270 9.35 8.38 8.72
N THR A 271 9.84 9.50 8.17
CA THR A 271 11.14 10.09 8.55
C THR A 271 11.06 10.78 9.90
N VAL A 272 10.02 11.58 10.13
CA VAL A 272 9.84 12.30 11.40
C VAL A 272 9.35 11.37 12.51
N ALA A 273 8.70 10.26 12.14
CA ALA A 273 8.24 9.19 13.05
C ALA A 273 7.35 9.70 14.20
N VAL A 274 6.45 10.66 13.90
CA VAL A 274 5.48 11.20 14.87
C VAL A 274 4.25 10.32 15.04
N ALA A 275 3.92 9.51 14.03
CA ALA A 275 2.77 8.61 14.03
C ALA A 275 3.04 7.39 13.12
N PRO A 276 2.40 6.24 13.38
CA PRO A 276 2.47 5.08 12.50
C PRO A 276 1.78 5.39 11.17
N CYS A 277 2.57 5.55 10.10
CA CYS A 277 2.07 5.78 8.75
C CYS A 277 2.30 4.53 7.89
N ILE A 278 1.26 3.71 7.79
CA ILE A 278 1.32 2.34 7.24
C ILE A 278 0.14 2.14 6.29
N MET A 279 0.41 1.60 5.10
CA MET A 279 -0.62 1.28 4.10
C MET A 279 -1.01 -0.21 4.04
N GLY A 280 -0.18 -1.12 4.55
CA GLY A 280 -0.54 -2.54 4.68
C GLY A 280 -0.30 -3.46 3.48
N LYS A 281 0.56 -3.07 2.54
CA LYS A 281 0.85 -3.92 1.35
C LYS A 281 1.93 -4.96 1.56
N SER A 282 2.97 -4.59 2.30
CA SER A 282 4.14 -5.42 2.62
C SER A 282 4.61 -5.01 4.01
N THR A 283 4.38 -5.87 4.99
CA THR A 283 4.64 -5.57 6.40
C THR A 283 5.26 -6.77 7.10
N MET A 284 6.35 -6.55 7.83
CA MET A 284 7.10 -7.58 8.52
C MET A 284 7.23 -7.24 10.01
N PHE A 285 6.99 -8.21 10.87
CA PHE A 285 7.02 -8.05 12.31
C PHE A 285 7.29 -9.38 13.03
N ARG A 286 7.43 -9.31 14.36
CA ARG A 286 7.62 -10.50 15.21
C ARG A 286 6.29 -10.99 15.75
N ARG A 287 6.03 -12.29 15.58
CA ARG A 287 4.82 -12.97 16.05
C ARG A 287 4.74 -12.92 17.59
N SER A 288 5.84 -13.16 18.27
CA SER A 288 5.96 -13.07 19.74
C SER A 288 5.51 -11.71 20.27
N HIS A 289 5.96 -10.62 19.63
CA HIS A 289 5.64 -9.25 20.01
C HIS A 289 4.16 -8.92 19.79
N LEU A 290 3.59 -9.36 18.66
CA LEU A 290 2.19 -9.14 18.37
C LEU A 290 1.28 -9.96 19.30
N ASN A 291 1.64 -11.23 19.53
CA ASN A 291 0.90 -12.10 20.44
C ASN A 291 0.91 -11.55 21.87
N TYR A 292 2.02 -10.99 22.33
CA TYR A 292 2.12 -10.38 23.66
C TYR A 292 1.10 -9.24 23.83
N VAL A 293 1.08 -8.27 22.92
CA VAL A 293 0.22 -7.06 23.02
C VAL A 293 -1.26 -7.36 22.77
N THR A 294 -1.58 -8.50 22.16
CA THR A 294 -2.96 -8.92 21.87
C THR A 294 -3.48 -10.01 22.81
N SER A 295 -2.66 -10.49 23.75
CA SER A 295 -3.00 -11.56 24.69
C SER A 295 -4.12 -11.23 25.67
N SER A 296 -4.45 -9.94 25.84
CA SER A 296 -5.42 -9.45 26.82
C SER A 296 -6.89 -9.65 26.42
N ASN A 297 -7.17 -10.06 25.18
CA ASN A 297 -8.55 -10.21 24.71
C ASN A 297 -9.06 -11.64 24.90
N PRO A 298 -10.13 -11.86 25.69
CA PRO A 298 -10.66 -13.20 25.90
C PRO A 298 -11.50 -13.72 24.71
N LYS A 299 -11.91 -12.86 23.77
CA LYS A 299 -12.83 -13.22 22.67
C LYS A 299 -12.15 -13.73 21.40
N ARG A 300 -10.88 -13.37 21.19
CA ARG A 300 -10.13 -13.66 19.96
C ARG A 300 -8.77 -14.23 20.34
N ALA A 301 -8.25 -15.14 19.52
CA ALA A 301 -6.90 -15.66 19.72
C ALA A 301 -5.85 -14.52 19.62
N PRO A 302 -4.73 -14.60 20.36
CA PRO A 302 -3.65 -13.63 20.24
C PRO A 302 -3.04 -13.63 18.84
N GLY A 303 -2.58 -12.45 18.41
CA GLY A 303 -1.94 -12.22 17.13
C GLY A 303 -2.84 -11.47 16.16
N ILE A 304 -2.83 -11.90 14.89
CA ILE A 304 -3.64 -11.24 13.86
C ILE A 304 -5.15 -11.46 14.04
N ASP A 305 -5.55 -12.56 14.68
CA ASP A 305 -6.95 -12.92 14.90
C ASP A 305 -7.69 -11.88 15.77
N PHE A 306 -6.96 -11.18 16.63
CA PHE A 306 -7.45 -10.03 17.40
C PHE A 306 -8.07 -8.94 16.50
N PHE A 307 -7.54 -8.76 15.28
CA PHE A 307 -7.98 -7.73 14.33
C PHE A 307 -9.02 -8.24 13.31
N SER A 308 -9.53 -9.47 13.50
CA SER A 308 -10.51 -10.08 12.59
C SER A 308 -11.86 -9.32 12.53
N ASP A 309 -12.12 -8.45 13.49
CA ASP A 309 -13.31 -7.59 13.54
C ASP A 309 -13.11 -6.21 12.87
N ASN A 310 -11.93 -5.93 12.31
CA ASN A 310 -11.56 -4.62 11.75
C ASN A 310 -11.30 -4.71 10.23
N ILE A 311 -11.54 -3.64 9.44
CA ILE A 311 -11.25 -3.57 7.99
C ILE A 311 -9.81 -3.07 7.69
N CYS A 312 -9.17 -2.41 8.65
CA CYS A 312 -7.85 -1.80 8.51
C CYS A 312 -6.82 -2.52 9.36
N GLU A 313 -6.82 -3.85 9.32
CA GLU A 313 -5.98 -4.71 10.14
C GLU A 313 -4.51 -4.32 10.08
N ASP A 314 -3.97 -4.02 8.89
CA ASP A 314 -2.54 -3.76 8.74
C ASP A 314 -2.11 -2.48 9.48
N HIS A 315 -2.96 -1.45 9.44
CA HIS A 315 -2.73 -0.20 10.17
C HIS A 315 -2.83 -0.43 11.67
N LEU A 316 -3.84 -1.18 12.12
CA LEU A 316 -4.06 -1.46 13.54
C LEU A 316 -2.96 -2.34 14.15
N ILE A 317 -2.44 -3.32 13.41
CA ILE A 317 -1.29 -4.13 13.83
C ILE A 317 -0.09 -3.21 14.11
N GLY A 318 0.22 -2.31 13.17
CA GLY A 318 1.29 -1.34 13.34
C GLY A 318 1.05 -0.34 14.47
N ASP A 319 -0.19 0.13 14.63
CA ASP A 319 -0.57 1.09 15.67
C ASP A 319 -0.48 0.47 17.08
N VAL A 320 -0.93 -0.78 17.24
CA VAL A 320 -0.80 -1.50 18.52
C VAL A 320 0.67 -1.74 18.87
N LEU A 321 1.50 -2.17 17.91
CA LEU A 321 2.94 -2.34 18.12
C LEU A 321 3.67 -1.00 18.39
N TRP A 322 3.12 0.12 17.92
CA TRP A 322 3.64 1.46 18.18
C TRP A 322 3.28 1.99 19.57
N LYS A 323 2.02 1.80 19.99
CA LYS A 323 1.48 2.38 21.22
C LYS A 323 1.74 1.51 22.45
N GLN A 324 1.62 0.19 22.33
CA GLN A 324 1.73 -0.69 23.47
C GLN A 324 3.20 -1.07 23.75
N PRO A 325 3.67 -0.90 25.00
CA PRO A 325 5.01 -1.29 25.38
C PRO A 325 5.14 -2.82 25.48
N GLN A 326 6.25 -3.34 24.99
CA GLN A 326 6.67 -4.72 25.24
C GLN A 326 7.14 -4.90 26.69
N VAL A 327 7.26 -6.15 27.16
CA VAL A 327 7.73 -6.47 28.52
C VAL A 327 9.02 -5.71 28.86
N PHE A 328 9.99 -5.73 27.94
CA PHE A 328 11.31 -5.12 28.13
C PHE A 328 11.31 -3.59 28.05
N GLU A 329 10.24 -2.97 27.54
CA GLU A 329 10.10 -1.51 27.44
C GLU A 329 9.43 -0.92 28.70
N LYS A 330 8.84 -1.77 29.56
CA LYS A 330 8.16 -1.30 30.77
C LYS A 330 9.14 -0.68 31.78
N PRO A 331 8.72 0.37 32.52
CA PRO A 331 9.57 1.00 33.54
C PRO A 331 10.04 0.02 34.62
N GLU A 332 9.21 -0.96 34.96
CA GLU A 332 9.47 -1.93 36.04
C GLU A 332 10.40 -3.07 35.60
N TYR A 333 10.66 -3.21 34.29
CA TYR A 333 11.53 -4.26 33.76
C TYR A 333 12.99 -3.97 34.10
N LYS A 334 13.60 -4.88 34.87
CA LYS A 334 15.03 -4.92 35.14
C LYS A 334 15.66 -6.01 34.29
N PRO A 335 16.64 -5.69 33.43
CA PRO A 335 17.36 -6.71 32.67
C PRO A 335 18.15 -7.61 33.62
N GLU A 336 18.49 -8.82 33.17
CA GLU A 336 19.36 -9.73 33.90
C GLU A 336 20.72 -9.09 34.21
N VAL A 337 21.34 -9.51 35.32
CA VAL A 337 22.60 -8.93 35.80
C VAL A 337 23.67 -9.04 34.71
N GLY A 338 24.18 -7.90 34.25
CA GLY A 338 25.20 -7.81 33.19
C GLY A 338 24.67 -7.55 31.77
N VAL A 339 23.35 -7.60 31.54
CA VAL A 339 22.74 -7.30 30.24
C VAL A 339 22.29 -5.83 30.18
N LYS A 340 22.75 -5.09 29.17
CA LYS A 340 22.29 -3.70 28.95
C LYS A 340 20.83 -3.72 28.50
N LYS A 341 20.01 -2.80 29.01
CA LYS A 341 18.62 -2.61 28.58
C LYS A 341 18.59 -2.27 27.09
N GLU A 342 18.04 -3.15 26.27
CA GLU A 342 17.90 -2.90 24.84
C GLU A 342 16.80 -1.85 24.59
N ILE A 343 17.08 -0.86 23.74
CA ILE A 343 16.10 0.13 23.29
C ILE A 343 15.75 -0.18 21.84
N TRP A 344 14.47 -0.44 21.59
CA TRP A 344 13.97 -0.80 20.27
C TRP A 344 13.21 0.37 19.65
N GLY A 345 13.34 0.53 18.34
CA GLY A 345 12.49 1.40 17.56
C GLY A 345 11.08 0.80 17.42
N LYS A 346 10.07 1.68 17.38
CA LYS A 346 8.67 1.26 17.27
C LYS A 346 8.36 0.69 15.88
N HIS A 347 8.44 1.52 14.84
CA HIS A 347 8.39 1.06 13.46
C HIS A 347 9.46 1.76 12.61
N ALA A 348 9.80 1.15 11.48
CA ALA A 348 10.62 1.78 10.44
C ALA A 348 10.11 1.46 9.03
N MET A 349 10.34 2.38 8.10
CA MET A 349 10.19 2.09 6.68
C MET A 349 11.53 1.68 6.09
N LEU A 350 11.53 0.65 5.24
CA LEU A 350 12.67 0.29 4.41
C LEU A 350 12.83 1.29 3.26
N PHE A 351 13.55 2.37 3.53
CA PHE A 351 13.86 3.39 2.53
C PHE A 351 14.71 2.82 1.39
N GLY A 352 14.34 3.18 0.16
CA GLY A 352 15.01 2.76 -1.08
C GLY A 352 14.35 1.56 -1.75
N ASP A 353 13.62 0.73 -1.01
CA ASP A 353 12.85 -0.36 -1.60
C ASP A 353 11.38 0.03 -1.82
N LEU A 354 10.81 -0.52 -2.89
CA LEU A 354 9.42 -0.31 -3.29
C LEU A 354 8.67 -1.65 -3.30
N CYS A 355 7.37 -1.58 -3.03
CA CYS A 355 6.44 -2.67 -3.32
C CYS A 355 5.45 -2.21 -4.39
N PHE A 356 5.46 -2.90 -5.54
CA PHE A 356 4.76 -2.47 -6.74
C PHE A 356 3.43 -3.20 -6.88
N GLN A 357 2.34 -2.46 -7.02
CA GLN A 357 1.01 -3.02 -7.28
C GLN A 357 0.63 -2.77 -8.75
N PRO A 358 0.69 -3.78 -9.63
CA PRO A 358 0.09 -3.67 -10.95
C PRO A 358 -1.44 -3.55 -10.82
N ILE A 359 -2.01 -2.57 -11.50
CA ILE A 359 -3.46 -2.40 -11.62
C ILE A 359 -3.86 -2.28 -13.09
N SER A 360 -5.07 -2.72 -13.38
CA SER A 360 -5.64 -2.71 -14.73
C SER A 360 -7.15 -2.53 -14.62
N HIS A 361 -7.75 -1.99 -15.68
CA HIS A 361 -9.19 -1.93 -15.91
C HIS A 361 -9.99 -1.29 -14.75
N THR A 362 -9.41 -0.27 -14.12
CA THR A 362 -10.05 0.46 -13.02
C THR A 362 -10.72 1.74 -13.55
N SER A 363 -12.04 1.83 -13.36
CA SER A 363 -12.80 3.04 -13.70
C SER A 363 -12.51 4.19 -12.72
N VAL A 364 -12.70 5.43 -13.17
CA VAL A 364 -12.58 6.62 -12.32
C VAL A 364 -13.51 6.51 -11.12
N MET A 365 -14.74 6.02 -11.31
CA MET A 365 -15.67 5.80 -10.20
C MET A 365 -15.17 4.75 -9.22
N ALA A 366 -14.65 3.61 -9.70
CA ALA A 366 -14.05 2.60 -8.81
C ALA A 366 -12.86 3.18 -8.00
N TYR A 367 -12.03 4.02 -8.64
CA TYR A 367 -10.99 4.79 -7.94
C TYR A 367 -11.57 5.69 -6.84
N LEU A 368 -12.56 6.53 -7.17
CA LEU A 368 -13.18 7.45 -6.21
C LEU A 368 -13.86 6.71 -5.05
N HIS A 369 -14.61 5.64 -5.34
CA HIS A 369 -15.25 4.81 -4.32
C HIS A 369 -14.21 4.18 -3.37
N ARG A 370 -13.09 3.70 -3.90
CA ARG A 370 -11.99 3.15 -3.09
C ARG A 370 -11.37 4.24 -2.20
N ARG A 371 -11.17 5.46 -2.72
CA ARG A 371 -10.69 6.61 -1.93
C ARG A 371 -11.65 6.99 -0.81
N ILE A 372 -12.93 7.12 -1.14
CA ILE A 372 -14.00 7.44 -0.17
C ILE A 372 -14.05 6.39 0.93
N ARG A 373 -13.98 5.11 0.57
CA ARG A 373 -13.94 4.00 1.53
C ARG A 373 -12.80 4.16 2.53
N TRP A 374 -11.56 4.32 2.05
CA TRP A 374 -10.41 4.41 2.93
C TRP A 374 -10.41 5.70 3.77
N LEU A 375 -10.93 6.80 3.25
CA LEU A 375 -11.17 8.01 4.05
C LEU A 375 -12.21 7.80 5.16
N ARG A 376 -13.30 7.07 4.89
CA ARG A 376 -14.30 6.72 5.91
C ARG A 376 -13.74 5.84 7.02
N VAL A 377 -12.73 5.03 6.72
CA VAL A 377 -12.01 4.27 7.75
C VAL A 377 -11.05 5.18 8.52
N ARG A 378 -10.25 5.97 7.81
CA ARG A 378 -9.24 6.86 8.40
C ARG A 378 -9.83 7.95 9.30
N LYS A 379 -11.05 8.42 9.05
CA LYS A 379 -11.70 9.41 9.94
C LYS A 379 -11.86 8.91 11.38
N PHE A 380 -11.91 7.59 11.58
CA PHE A 380 -11.98 6.98 12.91
C PHE A 380 -10.61 6.54 13.43
N THR A 381 -9.72 6.01 12.57
CA THR A 381 -8.42 5.50 13.03
C THR A 381 -7.37 6.60 13.20
N VAL A 382 -7.39 7.63 12.34
CA VAL A 382 -6.43 8.75 12.31
C VAL A 382 -7.18 10.08 12.11
N THR A 383 -8.09 10.39 13.04
CA THR A 383 -9.04 11.51 12.93
C THR A 383 -8.40 12.85 12.66
N LEU A 384 -7.38 13.25 13.44
CA LEU A 384 -6.74 14.56 13.29
C LEU A 384 -6.10 14.73 11.91
N ALA A 385 -5.36 13.72 11.45
CA ALA A 385 -4.73 13.73 10.13
C ALA A 385 -5.78 13.78 9.01
N THR A 386 -6.88 13.03 9.15
CA THR A 386 -7.98 13.03 8.18
C THR A 386 -8.69 14.38 8.14
N PHE A 387 -8.87 15.06 9.28
CA PHE A 387 -9.54 16.35 9.35
C PHE A 387 -8.78 17.44 8.59
N VAL A 388 -7.45 17.45 8.70
CA VAL A 388 -6.59 18.45 8.03
C VAL A 388 -6.19 18.07 6.60
N GLU A 389 -6.50 16.85 6.16
CA GLU A 389 -6.12 16.31 4.84
C GLU A 389 -6.41 17.27 3.67
N PRO A 390 -7.59 17.92 3.56
CA PRO A 390 -7.86 18.85 2.45
C PRO A 390 -6.88 20.02 2.41
N GLY A 391 -6.47 20.52 3.58
CA GLY A 391 -5.51 21.62 3.68
C GLY A 391 -4.09 21.23 3.31
N THR A 392 -3.78 19.94 3.18
CA THR A 392 -2.47 19.44 2.76
C THR A 392 -2.36 19.23 1.24
N GLU A 393 -3.49 19.20 0.53
CA GLU A 393 -3.57 19.02 -0.92
C GLU A 393 -3.29 20.34 -1.66
N SER A 394 -2.79 20.25 -2.90
CA SER A 394 -2.15 21.40 -3.56
C SER A 394 -3.09 22.60 -3.74
N ILE A 395 -4.36 22.35 -4.11
CA ILE A 395 -5.31 23.43 -4.40
C ILE A 395 -5.59 24.26 -3.15
N VAL A 396 -6.02 23.62 -2.06
CA VAL A 396 -6.42 24.31 -0.83
C VAL A 396 -5.19 24.89 -0.11
N CYS A 397 -4.09 24.15 -0.06
CA CYS A 397 -2.82 24.66 0.47
C CYS A 397 -2.37 25.91 -0.31
N GLY A 398 -2.42 25.85 -1.64
CA GLY A 398 -2.11 26.99 -2.51
C GLY A 398 -3.00 28.19 -2.26
N LEU A 399 -4.30 27.99 -2.03
CA LEU A 399 -5.25 29.06 -1.70
C LEU A 399 -4.90 29.72 -0.36
N TYR A 400 -4.51 28.94 0.65
CA TYR A 400 -4.02 29.48 1.92
C TYR A 400 -2.76 30.31 1.75
N GLY A 401 -1.79 29.82 0.96
CA GLY A 401 -0.57 30.56 0.64
C GLY A 401 -0.87 31.88 -0.10
N ALA A 402 -1.68 31.83 -1.15
CA ALA A 402 -2.06 33.00 -1.94
C ALA A 402 -2.83 34.05 -1.09
N TYR A 403 -3.74 33.59 -0.23
CA TYR A 403 -4.48 34.47 0.68
C TYR A 403 -3.56 35.13 1.70
N ALA A 404 -2.65 34.37 2.30
CA ALA A 404 -1.67 34.88 3.27
C ALA A 404 -0.75 35.94 2.66
N LEU A 405 -0.16 35.64 1.49
CA LEU A 405 0.81 36.51 0.82
C LEU A 405 0.19 37.81 0.31
N THR A 406 -1.11 37.81 -0.01
CA THR A 406 -1.82 39.02 -0.48
C THR A 406 -2.55 39.79 0.63
N SER A 407 -2.68 39.24 1.84
CA SER A 407 -3.44 39.88 2.93
C SER A 407 -2.57 40.38 4.09
N LEU A 408 -1.34 39.88 4.24
CA LEU A 408 -0.46 40.29 5.33
C LEU A 408 0.32 41.56 4.95
N PRO A 409 0.35 42.60 5.82
CA PRO A 409 1.02 43.87 5.54
C PRO A 409 2.50 43.76 5.18
N TYR A 410 3.20 42.78 5.75
CA TYR A 410 4.61 42.51 5.48
C TYR A 410 4.89 42.21 4.01
N PHE A 411 3.99 41.55 3.28
CA PHE A 411 4.24 41.25 1.86
C PHE A 411 3.93 42.45 0.94
N HIS A 412 3.17 43.44 1.42
CA HIS A 412 2.98 44.70 0.70
C HIS A 412 4.28 45.50 0.61
N THR A 413 5.09 45.50 1.67
CA THR A 413 6.41 46.15 1.64
C THR A 413 7.38 45.43 0.71
N LEU A 414 7.15 44.13 0.45
CA LEU A 414 7.89 43.32 -0.53
C LEU A 414 7.36 43.43 -1.97
N GLY A 415 6.37 44.30 -2.23
CA GLY A 415 5.84 44.56 -3.58
C GLY A 415 4.66 43.69 -4.00
N ILE A 416 4.11 42.84 -3.13
CA ILE A 416 2.91 42.05 -3.42
C ILE A 416 1.68 42.91 -3.14
N ARG A 417 0.93 43.30 -4.18
CA ARG A 417 -0.28 44.12 -4.02
C ARG A 417 -1.48 43.26 -3.62
N PRO A 418 -2.40 43.75 -2.75
CA PRO A 418 -3.61 43.03 -2.32
C PRO A 418 -4.68 43.04 -3.42
N THR A 419 -4.38 42.46 -4.58
CA THR A 419 -5.29 42.40 -5.73
C THR A 419 -5.55 40.96 -6.15
N TRP A 420 -6.71 40.71 -6.76
CA TRP A 420 -7.06 39.39 -7.29
C TRP A 420 -6.04 38.89 -8.32
N SER A 421 -5.47 39.77 -9.13
CA SER A 421 -4.44 39.41 -10.12
C SER A 421 -3.20 38.81 -9.45
N TYR A 422 -2.69 39.42 -8.37
CA TYR A 422 -1.57 38.88 -7.61
C TYR A 422 -1.94 37.59 -6.88
N PHE A 423 -3.18 37.50 -6.35
CA PHE A 423 -3.67 36.28 -5.71
C PHE A 423 -3.65 35.08 -6.69
N PHE A 424 -4.26 35.23 -7.86
CA PHE A 424 -4.29 34.16 -8.86
C PHE A 424 -2.92 33.86 -9.45
N LEU A 425 -2.05 34.87 -9.61
CA LEU A 425 -0.68 34.67 -10.07
C LEU A 425 0.13 33.83 -9.07
N ILE A 426 0.09 34.18 -7.78
CA ILE A 426 0.77 33.43 -6.72
C ILE A 426 0.23 32.00 -6.64
N TRP A 427 -1.09 31.85 -6.69
CA TRP A 427 -1.73 30.54 -6.69
C TRP A 427 -1.31 29.71 -7.92
N LEU A 428 -1.27 30.30 -9.11
CA LEU A 428 -0.85 29.61 -10.34
C LEU A 428 0.62 29.19 -10.28
N ILE A 429 1.51 30.09 -9.82
CA ILE A 429 2.94 29.77 -9.61
C ILE A 429 3.07 28.59 -8.64
N HIS A 430 2.33 28.62 -7.54
CA HIS A 430 2.28 27.51 -6.58
C HIS A 430 1.85 26.19 -7.25
N MET A 431 0.75 26.20 -8.02
CA MET A 431 0.27 24.99 -8.71
C MET A 431 1.31 24.45 -9.71
N CYS A 432 1.99 25.34 -10.44
CA CYS A 432 3.06 24.97 -11.37
C CYS A 432 4.25 24.34 -10.64
N VAL A 433 4.72 24.93 -9.54
CA VAL A 433 5.84 24.38 -8.75
C VAL A 433 5.45 23.04 -8.13
N TRP A 434 4.23 22.92 -7.58
CA TRP A 434 3.75 21.66 -7.02
C TRP A 434 3.66 20.56 -8.08
N CYS A 435 3.12 20.88 -9.27
CA CYS A 435 3.07 19.94 -10.39
C CYS A 435 4.46 19.50 -10.84
N LEU A 436 5.43 20.42 -10.89
CA LEU A 436 6.81 20.11 -11.26
C LEU A 436 7.46 19.16 -10.24
N VAL A 437 7.30 19.44 -8.94
CA VAL A 437 7.78 18.57 -7.86
C VAL A 437 7.19 17.17 -7.98
N ASP A 438 5.87 17.07 -8.14
CA ASP A 438 5.17 15.80 -8.28
C ASP A 438 5.60 15.04 -9.55
N TYR A 439 5.85 15.75 -10.66
CA TYR A 439 6.33 15.13 -11.91
C TYR A 439 7.74 14.56 -11.77
N ILE A 440 8.65 15.32 -11.14
CA ILE A 440 10.02 14.85 -10.87
C ILE A 440 10.01 13.61 -9.95
N GLN A 441 9.12 13.58 -8.95
CA GLN A 441 8.93 12.42 -8.07
C GLN A 441 8.39 11.21 -8.84
N TYR A 442 7.41 11.41 -9.71
CA TYR A 442 6.90 10.37 -10.60
C TYR A 442 8.04 9.74 -11.42
N LEU A 443 8.86 10.55 -12.07
CA LEU A 443 10.02 10.07 -12.83
C LEU A 443 10.99 9.26 -11.95
N LEU A 444 11.30 9.74 -10.74
CA LEU A 444 12.22 9.06 -9.82
C LEU A 444 11.70 7.69 -9.40
N LEU A 445 10.43 7.58 -9.04
CA LEU A 445 9.84 6.34 -8.54
C LEU A 445 9.65 5.29 -9.65
N HIS A 446 9.41 5.74 -10.88
CA HIS A 446 9.17 4.84 -12.01
C HIS A 446 10.42 4.52 -12.84
N CYS A 447 11.57 5.16 -12.60
CA CYS A 447 12.82 4.85 -13.33
C CYS A 447 13.46 3.52 -12.93
N ALA A 448 12.95 2.84 -11.89
CA ALA A 448 13.43 1.55 -11.40
C ALA A 448 14.92 1.51 -10.98
N LYS A 449 15.54 2.66 -10.71
CA LYS A 449 16.94 2.77 -10.23
C LYS A 449 17.24 1.94 -8.98
N THR A 450 16.25 1.77 -8.11
CA THR A 450 16.42 1.00 -6.87
C THR A 450 16.13 -0.48 -7.03
N VAL A 451 15.56 -0.88 -8.18
CA VAL A 451 15.19 -2.27 -8.44
C VAL A 451 16.42 -3.01 -8.95
N GLU A 452 16.62 -4.22 -8.44
CA GLU A 452 17.68 -5.11 -8.89
C GLU A 452 17.24 -5.83 -10.17
N ILE A 453 17.26 -5.12 -11.29
CA ILE A 453 16.76 -5.63 -12.58
C ILE A 453 17.57 -6.87 -13.01
N ASP A 454 16.85 -7.91 -13.39
CA ASP A 454 17.35 -9.17 -13.93
C ASP A 454 16.42 -9.73 -15.00
N ALA A 455 16.77 -10.89 -15.55
CA ALA A 455 16.05 -11.53 -16.64
C ALA A 455 14.57 -11.86 -16.28
N GLU A 456 14.29 -12.06 -14.99
CA GLU A 456 12.99 -12.42 -14.43
C GLU A 456 12.18 -11.20 -13.94
N THR A 457 12.72 -10.00 -14.11
CA THR A 457 12.03 -8.75 -13.77
C THR A 457 10.93 -8.49 -14.78
N PRO A 458 9.67 -8.31 -14.33
CA PRO A 458 8.56 -8.18 -15.25
C PRO A 458 8.58 -6.83 -15.99
N ASP A 459 8.04 -6.85 -17.21
CA ASP A 459 7.90 -5.73 -18.13
C ASP A 459 7.34 -4.44 -17.49
N PHE A 460 6.34 -4.58 -16.63
CA PHE A 460 5.71 -3.45 -15.95
C PHE A 460 6.59 -2.80 -14.87
N ILE A 461 7.77 -3.34 -14.57
CA ILE A 461 8.74 -2.74 -13.65
C ILE A 461 9.92 -2.11 -14.41
N LEU A 462 10.22 -2.60 -15.60
CA LEU A 462 11.37 -2.15 -16.37
C LEU A 462 11.31 -0.65 -16.66
N PRO A 463 12.46 0.05 -16.72
CA PRO A 463 12.53 1.45 -17.13
C PRO A 463 12.00 1.61 -18.56
N GLN A 464 11.15 2.60 -18.78
CA GLN A 464 10.44 2.82 -20.05
C GLN A 464 10.63 4.26 -20.50
N ARG A 465 11.43 4.48 -21.56
CA ARG A 465 11.55 5.79 -22.22
C ARG A 465 10.37 6.14 -23.13
N SER A 466 9.49 5.17 -23.43
CA SER A 466 8.32 5.38 -24.28
C SER A 466 7.20 4.43 -23.91
N ALA A 467 5.96 4.94 -23.89
CA ALA A 467 4.76 4.12 -23.74
C ALA A 467 4.77 2.94 -24.73
N SER A 468 5.26 3.12 -25.96
CA SER A 468 5.25 2.08 -27.00
C SER A 468 6.14 0.85 -26.74
N ALA A 469 6.96 0.83 -25.68
CA ALA A 469 7.91 -0.25 -25.40
C ALA A 469 7.27 -1.54 -24.84
N TYR A 470 5.94 -1.60 -24.72
CA TYR A 470 5.23 -2.82 -24.33
C TYR A 470 5.24 -3.83 -25.50
N HIS A 471 6.34 -4.57 -25.65
CA HIS A 471 6.42 -5.67 -26.60
C HIS A 471 6.03 -7.00 -25.95
N ARG A 472 4.83 -7.46 -26.33
CA ARG A 472 4.54 -8.77 -26.93
C ARG A 472 5.52 -9.90 -26.57
N THR A 473 5.58 -10.29 -25.30
CA THR A 473 6.26 -11.55 -24.96
C THR A 473 5.29 -12.40 -24.16
N GLY A 474 5.01 -13.61 -24.65
CA GLY A 474 4.23 -14.60 -23.91
C GLY A 474 4.87 -14.85 -22.54
N MET A 475 4.05 -15.15 -21.53
CA MET A 475 4.33 -15.19 -20.09
C MET A 475 5.47 -16.13 -19.61
N LEU A 476 6.40 -16.57 -20.47
CA LEU A 476 7.33 -17.67 -20.18
C LEU A 476 8.77 -17.45 -20.69
N LYS A 477 9.15 -16.24 -21.12
CA LYS A 477 10.55 -15.97 -21.51
C LYS A 477 11.13 -14.75 -20.80
N PRO A 478 12.39 -14.82 -20.33
CA PRO A 478 13.08 -13.67 -19.76
C PRO A 478 13.12 -12.52 -20.77
N LEU A 479 12.58 -11.36 -20.40
CA LEU A 479 12.39 -10.23 -21.32
C LEU A 479 13.71 -9.59 -21.78
N LEU A 480 14.75 -9.72 -20.96
CA LEU A 480 16.06 -9.10 -21.20
C LEU A 480 17.07 -10.04 -21.89
N GLY A 481 16.76 -11.32 -22.06
CA GLY A 481 17.77 -12.34 -22.41
C GLY A 481 18.98 -12.26 -21.47
N ASP A 482 20.18 -12.47 -21.99
CA ASP A 482 21.44 -12.37 -21.23
C ASP A 482 21.98 -10.93 -21.11
N LYS A 483 21.26 -9.91 -21.60
CA LYS A 483 21.77 -8.53 -21.60
C LYS A 483 21.44 -7.85 -20.27
N THR A 484 22.46 -7.47 -19.53
CA THR A 484 22.33 -6.58 -18.38
C THR A 484 21.90 -5.18 -18.86
N PRO A 485 20.75 -4.64 -18.40
CA PRO A 485 20.34 -3.30 -18.76
C PRO A 485 21.30 -2.26 -18.17
N ALA A 486 21.57 -1.20 -18.95
CA ALA A 486 22.33 -0.04 -18.47
C ALA A 486 21.65 0.60 -17.24
N GLU A 487 22.43 1.30 -16.41
CA GLU A 487 21.86 1.98 -15.23
C GLU A 487 20.77 2.98 -15.66
N PRO A 488 19.54 2.87 -15.13
CA PRO A 488 18.45 3.71 -15.58
C PRO A 488 18.69 5.19 -15.29
N SER A 489 18.34 6.05 -16.24
CA SER A 489 18.30 7.50 -16.05
C SER A 489 16.98 7.95 -15.41
N LEU A 490 16.92 9.17 -14.87
CA LEU A 490 15.66 9.71 -14.33
C LEU A 490 14.55 9.76 -15.39
N LEU A 491 14.90 10.08 -16.64
CA LEU A 491 13.95 10.14 -17.75
C LEU A 491 13.41 8.77 -18.16
N ASP A 492 14.05 7.67 -17.72
CA ASP A 492 13.55 6.32 -17.98
C ASP A 492 12.33 6.00 -17.10
N GLY A 493 12.01 6.86 -16.14
CA GLY A 493 10.74 6.84 -15.42
C GLY A 493 9.59 7.55 -16.12
N ALA A 494 9.82 8.15 -17.30
CA ALA A 494 8.79 8.79 -18.11
C ALA A 494 7.89 7.76 -18.83
N ARG A 495 7.26 6.87 -18.06
CA ARG A 495 6.37 5.81 -18.57
C ARG A 495 5.16 6.39 -19.32
N ARG A 496 4.81 7.64 -19.00
CA ARG A 496 3.77 8.42 -19.66
C ARG A 496 4.33 9.73 -20.17
N ASN A 497 3.74 10.19 -21.27
CA ASN A 497 3.96 11.53 -21.76
C ASN A 497 3.46 12.54 -20.72
N PHE A 498 4.11 13.71 -20.66
CA PHE A 498 3.76 14.75 -19.68
C PHE A 498 2.28 15.14 -19.72
N ARG A 499 1.64 15.13 -20.91
CA ARG A 499 0.21 15.42 -21.05
C ARG A 499 -0.67 14.41 -20.30
N ASP A 500 -0.40 13.12 -20.44
CA ASP A 500 -1.16 12.06 -19.75
C ASP A 500 -0.97 12.16 -18.24
N PHE A 501 0.27 12.43 -17.80
CA PHE A 501 0.57 12.70 -16.40
C PHE A 501 -0.21 13.92 -15.89
N LEU A 502 -0.16 15.05 -16.62
CA LEU A 502 -0.80 16.30 -16.22
C LEU A 502 -2.32 16.16 -16.07
N PHE A 503 -2.99 15.45 -16.99
CA PHE A 503 -4.43 15.21 -16.88
C PHE A 503 -4.78 14.31 -15.68
N ALA A 504 -3.99 13.26 -15.42
CA ALA A 504 -4.19 12.42 -14.24
C ALA A 504 -3.91 13.20 -12.94
N TRP A 505 -2.83 13.98 -12.92
CA TRP A 505 -2.42 14.85 -11.81
C TRP A 505 -3.52 15.86 -11.49
N LEU A 506 -4.06 16.55 -12.51
CA LEU A 506 -5.12 17.54 -12.36
C LEU A 506 -6.43 16.89 -11.89
N GLY A 507 -6.82 15.76 -12.48
CA GLY A 507 -7.99 15.00 -12.05
C GLY A 507 -7.90 14.62 -10.58
N ARG A 508 -6.75 14.13 -10.13
CA ARG A 508 -6.51 13.77 -8.73
C ARG A 508 -6.59 14.99 -7.79
N GLU A 509 -6.05 16.15 -8.16
CA GLU A 509 -6.16 17.37 -7.35
C GLU A 509 -7.60 17.87 -7.26
N VAL A 510 -8.32 17.89 -8.39
CA VAL A 510 -9.72 18.33 -8.45
C VAL A 510 -10.64 17.43 -7.63
N PHE A 511 -10.41 16.11 -7.66
CA PHE A 511 -11.24 15.16 -6.90
C PHE A 511 -10.90 15.09 -5.41
N ALA A 512 -9.74 15.60 -4.95
CA ALA A 512 -9.29 15.44 -3.57
C ALA A 512 -10.30 16.00 -2.55
N LEU A 513 -10.73 17.26 -2.72
CA LEU A 513 -11.69 17.90 -1.81
C LEU A 513 -13.10 17.28 -1.89
N PRO A 514 -13.72 17.06 -3.08
CA PRO A 514 -15.01 16.38 -3.17
C PRO A 514 -15.02 14.99 -2.52
N VAL A 515 -13.97 14.19 -2.76
CA VAL A 515 -13.81 12.87 -2.17
C VAL A 515 -13.75 12.95 -0.64
N TRP A 516 -13.02 13.93 -0.10
CA TRP A 516 -12.97 14.17 1.34
C TRP A 516 -14.35 14.57 1.90
N VAL A 517 -15.04 15.52 1.28
CA VAL A 517 -16.37 15.98 1.73
C VAL A 517 -17.36 14.81 1.76
N ILE A 518 -17.42 14.01 0.69
CA ILE A 518 -18.32 12.84 0.60
C ILE A 518 -17.95 11.76 1.64
N ALA A 519 -16.66 11.54 1.90
CA ALA A 519 -16.24 10.54 2.88
C ALA A 519 -16.49 10.98 4.32
N PHE A 520 -16.25 12.25 4.61
CA PHE A 520 -16.38 12.81 5.96
C PHE A 520 -17.86 12.95 6.35
N TRP A 521 -18.67 13.56 5.48
CA TRP A 521 -20.08 13.87 5.73
C TRP A 521 -21.08 12.83 5.19
N GLY A 522 -20.70 12.01 4.21
CA GLY A 522 -21.61 11.07 3.55
C GLY A 522 -21.80 9.72 4.27
N GLY A 523 -21.77 9.70 5.61
CA GLY A 523 -22.01 8.50 6.42
C GLY A 523 -20.78 7.60 6.63
N VAL A 524 -21.01 6.41 7.19
CA VAL A 524 -19.96 5.49 7.70
C VAL A 524 -20.04 4.07 7.11
N THR A 525 -20.96 3.85 6.17
CA THR A 525 -21.10 2.56 5.48
C THR A 525 -20.00 2.39 4.45
N VAL A 526 -19.45 1.19 4.37
CA VAL A 526 -18.36 0.79 3.49
C VAL A 526 -18.74 -0.50 2.77
N GLU A 527 -18.56 -0.53 1.45
CA GLU A 527 -18.63 -1.78 0.68
C GLU A 527 -17.23 -2.36 0.47
N TRP A 528 -17.05 -3.63 0.82
CA TRP A 528 -15.78 -4.33 0.71
C TRP A 528 -15.98 -5.79 0.30
N ARG A 529 -15.30 -6.21 -0.79
CA ARG A 529 -15.41 -7.57 -1.39
C ARG A 529 -16.86 -8.04 -1.59
N GLY A 530 -17.74 -7.13 -2.02
CA GLY A 530 -19.16 -7.42 -2.29
C GLY A 530 -20.08 -7.46 -1.06
N ARG A 531 -19.53 -7.18 0.14
CA ARG A 531 -20.30 -7.09 1.39
C ARG A 531 -20.37 -5.65 1.88
N LYS A 532 -21.48 -5.29 2.53
CA LYS A 532 -21.69 -3.97 3.13
C LYS A 532 -21.41 -4.03 4.61
N PHE A 533 -20.70 -3.03 5.11
CA PHE A 533 -20.31 -2.93 6.50
C PHE A 533 -20.58 -1.53 7.05
N TRP A 534 -20.88 -1.43 8.33
CA TRP A 534 -20.87 -0.18 9.08
C TRP A 534 -19.62 -0.13 9.95
N VAL A 535 -18.87 0.97 9.87
CA VAL A 535 -17.69 1.21 10.71
C VAL A 535 -18.11 2.02 11.93
N GLY A 536 -17.98 1.44 13.11
CA GLY A 536 -18.29 2.09 14.37
C GLY A 536 -17.18 3.00 14.87
N LEU A 537 -17.50 3.82 15.88
CA LEU A 537 -16.52 4.63 16.62
C LEU A 537 -15.49 3.75 17.36
N ASP A 538 -15.83 2.50 17.62
CA ASP A 538 -14.95 1.47 18.19
C ASP A 538 -13.96 0.88 17.18
N MET A 539 -13.91 1.42 15.95
CA MET A 539 -13.10 0.95 14.83
C MET A 539 -13.43 -0.47 14.36
N LYS A 540 -14.50 -1.08 14.89
CA LYS A 540 -14.97 -2.40 14.47
C LYS A 540 -15.97 -2.29 13.35
N VAL A 541 -16.14 -3.41 12.68
CA VAL A 541 -16.88 -3.52 11.45
C VAL A 541 -18.03 -4.47 11.68
N HIS A 542 -19.24 -3.96 11.45
CA HIS A 542 -20.47 -4.72 11.59
C HIS A 542 -21.03 -5.00 10.20
N GLU A 543 -21.11 -6.28 9.83
CA GLU A 543 -21.69 -6.69 8.54
C GLU A 543 -23.19 -6.34 8.51
N ILE A 544 -23.60 -5.64 7.45
CA ILE A 544 -24.99 -5.31 7.20
C ILE A 544 -25.55 -6.45 6.35
N LEU A 545 -26.21 -7.41 7.00
CA LEU A 545 -26.93 -8.47 6.29
C LEU A 545 -28.12 -7.86 5.52
N PRO A 546 -28.42 -8.32 4.29
CA PRO A 546 -29.64 -7.94 3.58
C PRO A 546 -30.89 -8.27 4.44
N GLU A 547 -31.89 -7.39 4.46
CA GLU A 547 -33.15 -7.68 5.14
C GLU A 547 -33.77 -8.96 4.55
N GLY A 548 -33.86 -10.02 5.36
CA GLY A 548 -34.43 -11.32 4.99
C GLY A 548 -33.58 -12.56 5.33
N GLN A 549 -32.34 -12.41 5.81
CA GLN A 549 -31.47 -13.54 6.18
C GLN A 549 -30.90 -13.47 7.62
N GLY A 550 -31.54 -12.71 8.50
CA GLY A 550 -31.25 -12.74 9.93
C GLY A 550 -32.09 -13.80 10.61
N ASP A 551 -31.47 -14.87 11.06
CA ASP A 551 -32.06 -15.82 12.01
C ASP A 551 -32.78 -15.07 13.13
N GLY A 552 -34.03 -15.46 13.37
CA GLY A 552 -34.84 -14.90 14.42
C GLY A 552 -34.27 -15.27 15.78
N LYS A 553 -33.42 -14.40 16.36
CA LYS A 553 -33.24 -14.33 17.81
C LYS A 553 -32.68 -12.98 18.27
N VAL A 554 -33.59 -12.27 18.96
CA VAL A 554 -33.39 -11.23 19.98
C VAL A 554 -32.94 -9.85 19.48
N ARG A 555 -33.94 -8.99 19.21
CA ARG A 555 -33.84 -7.52 19.29
C ARG A 555 -34.69 -7.01 20.45
N ASN A 556 -34.04 -6.77 21.60
CA ASN A 556 -34.32 -5.63 22.47
C ASN A 556 -33.07 -4.76 22.34
N GLY A 557 -33.06 -3.48 21.99
CA GLY A 557 -34.10 -2.50 21.79
C GLY A 557 -33.36 -1.17 21.88
N GLU A 558 -32.82 -0.68 20.76
CA GLU A 558 -32.30 0.69 20.69
C GLU A 558 -32.49 1.21 19.27
N LYS A 559 -33.53 2.03 19.10
CA LYS A 559 -33.80 2.77 17.88
C LYS A 559 -32.77 3.89 17.78
N ILE A 560 -31.83 3.78 16.85
CA ILE A 560 -30.96 4.89 16.45
C ILE A 560 -31.71 5.73 15.40
N LYS A 561 -31.90 7.01 15.70
CA LYS A 561 -32.44 8.02 14.77
C LYS A 561 -31.46 8.25 13.61
N LYS A 562 -32.04 8.43 12.43
CA LYS A 562 -31.41 8.63 11.11
C LYS A 562 -30.42 9.77 11.04
#